data_AF-A0A934KZZ8-F1
#
_entry.id   AF-A0A934KZZ8-F1
#
_cell.length_a   1.000
_cell.length_b   1.000
_cell.length_c   1.000
_cell.angle_alpha   90.00
_cell.angle_beta   90.00
_cell.angle_gamma   90.00
#
_symmetry.space_group_name_H-M   'P 1'
#
loop_
_entity.id
_entity.type
_entity.pdbx_description
1 polymer ?
#
loop_
_entity_poly.entity_id
_entity_poly.type
_entity_poly.pdbx_seq_one_letter_code
_entity_poly.pdbx_strand_id
1 'polypeptide(L)'
;MNQPLLLTLSVLFSGLGGLTPAAEPTTSLIFSKDGGQTWQWNQLTKPERDQRPGGTYARLMAFSRNDPLPDQERFGFKLALSFTSDLGKSWQVEASEFPAVTSGQRPVMLRLKEGPILLCSFTDQGLNWKKRQGLDFKAADGSTFKGYGLFAAVSFDEGKTWPVRRLITPGGPARDVPGTDGRGLFNLSPTMAEPGGYLTATQTRDGRIQLLSSRNHYVFNLAWLK
;
A
#
# COMPACT_ATOMS: atom_id res chain seq x y z
N MET A 1 -25.82 4.30 15.33
CA MET A 1 -24.95 3.14 15.06
C MET A 1 -23.64 3.72 14.52
N ASN A 2 -22.66 3.95 15.40
CA ASN A 2 -21.39 4.59 15.02
C ASN A 2 -20.54 3.59 14.24
N GLN A 3 -20.36 3.82 12.94
CA GLN A 3 -19.35 3.08 12.19
C GLN A 3 -17.96 3.43 12.74
N PRO A 4 -17.07 2.45 12.97
CA PRO A 4 -15.70 2.74 13.38
C PRO A 4 -15.05 3.54 12.26
N LEU A 5 -14.64 4.78 12.55
CA LEU A 5 -13.75 5.55 11.67
C LEU A 5 -12.50 4.68 11.47
N LEU A 6 -12.09 4.40 10.24
CA LEU A 6 -10.78 3.83 9.97
C LEU A 6 -9.90 4.93 9.40
N LEU A 7 -8.96 5.40 10.22
CA LEU A 7 -7.89 6.28 9.80
C LEU A 7 -6.88 5.42 9.03
N THR A 8 -6.68 5.76 7.76
CA THR A 8 -5.70 5.09 6.89
C THR A 8 -4.35 5.75 7.11
N LEU A 9 -3.36 4.96 7.49
CA LEU A 9 -1.99 5.42 7.66
C LEU A 9 -1.10 4.56 6.75
N SER A 10 -0.52 5.20 5.73
CA SER A 10 0.56 4.57 4.97
C SER A 10 1.85 4.72 5.78
N VAL A 11 2.16 3.76 6.64
CA VAL A 11 3.42 3.78 7.39
C VAL A 11 4.50 3.12 6.54
N LEU A 12 5.46 3.92 6.08
CA LEU A 12 6.74 3.39 5.63
C LEU A 12 7.61 3.15 6.86
N PHE A 13 7.83 1.89 7.24
CA PHE A 13 8.96 1.54 8.09
C PHE A 13 10.20 1.40 7.19
N SER A 14 10.97 2.48 7.07
CA SER A 14 12.33 2.42 6.51
C SER A 14 13.32 2.44 7.67
N GLY A 15 13.69 1.25 8.11
CA GLY A 15 14.74 1.00 9.08
C GLY A 15 15.06 -0.48 9.02
N LEU A 16 16.22 -0.88 9.51
CA LEU A 16 16.67 -2.28 9.56
C LEU A 16 15.76 -3.24 10.35
N GLY A 17 14.57 -2.80 10.79
CA GLY A 17 13.44 -3.64 11.16
C GLY A 17 12.17 -3.05 10.58
N GLY A 18 11.49 -3.81 9.73
CA GLY A 18 10.04 -3.66 9.64
C GLY A 18 9.43 -3.89 11.02
N LEU A 19 8.11 -3.77 11.17
CA LEU A 19 7.42 -4.35 12.33
C LEU A 19 7.37 -5.88 12.20
N THR A 20 8.54 -6.47 12.03
CA THR A 20 8.88 -7.88 12.04
C THR A 20 9.95 -8.08 13.12
N PRO A 21 9.93 -9.23 13.82
CA PRO A 21 10.35 -9.36 15.22
C PRO A 21 11.86 -9.42 15.44
N ALA A 22 12.67 -8.96 14.50
CA ALA A 22 14.11 -9.18 14.49
C ALA A 22 14.96 -7.89 14.50
N ALA A 23 14.35 -6.72 14.43
CA ALA A 23 15.08 -5.47 14.63
C ALA A 23 14.15 -4.49 15.34
N GLU A 24 14.62 -3.97 16.46
CA GLU A 24 13.92 -3.05 17.35
C GLU A 24 13.62 -1.70 16.67
N PRO A 25 12.35 -1.28 16.53
CA PRO A 25 12.00 0.10 16.70
C PRO A 25 11.16 0.20 17.97
N THR A 26 11.69 0.90 18.96
CA THR A 26 11.03 1.21 20.23
C THR A 26 9.76 2.06 20.07
N THR A 27 9.44 2.51 18.85
CA THR A 27 8.32 3.38 18.52
C THR A 27 7.58 2.88 17.28
N SER A 28 6.30 2.51 17.43
CA SER A 28 5.42 2.09 16.32
C SER A 28 4.71 3.25 15.62
N LEU A 29 4.29 4.25 16.40
CA LEU A 29 3.55 5.42 15.94
C LEU A 29 3.96 6.63 16.78
N ILE A 30 4.08 7.78 16.12
CA ILE A 30 4.14 9.09 16.77
C ILE A 30 2.81 9.78 16.44
N PHE A 31 2.09 10.23 17.45
CA PHE A 31 0.77 10.81 17.31
C PHE A 31 0.59 12.03 18.20
N SER A 32 -0.31 12.92 17.81
CA SER A 32 -0.73 14.07 18.60
C SER A 32 -2.23 13.99 18.85
N LYS A 33 -2.66 14.39 20.05
CA LYS A 33 -4.07 14.46 20.45
C LYS A 33 -4.61 15.89 20.55
N ASP A 34 -3.76 16.87 20.34
CA ASP A 34 -4.03 18.30 20.57
C ASP A 34 -3.75 19.16 19.32
N GLY A 35 -3.87 18.55 18.13
CA GLY A 35 -3.69 19.25 16.86
C GLY A 35 -2.24 19.55 16.51
N GLY A 36 -1.28 18.80 17.06
CA GLY A 36 0.15 18.93 16.78
C GLY A 36 0.93 19.80 17.76
N GLN A 37 0.32 20.24 18.86
CA GLN A 37 0.99 21.04 19.90
C GLN A 37 1.94 20.18 20.74
N THR A 38 1.50 18.96 21.09
CA THR A 38 2.33 17.95 21.74
C THR A 38 2.30 16.63 20.97
N TRP A 39 3.37 15.85 21.11
CA TRP A 39 3.56 14.58 20.43
C TRP A 39 3.83 13.49 21.46
N GLN A 40 3.19 12.34 21.25
CA GLN A 40 3.28 11.14 22.07
C GLN A 40 3.67 9.96 21.19
N TRP A 41 4.30 8.96 21.78
CA TRP A 41 4.59 7.69 21.14
C TRP A 41 4.41 6.55 22.15
N ASN A 42 4.21 5.34 21.64
CA ASN A 42 4.25 4.16 22.49
C ASN A 42 5.67 3.62 22.54
N GLN A 43 6.23 3.48 23.73
CA GLN A 43 7.42 2.66 23.95
C GLN A 43 7.00 1.18 23.85
N LEU A 44 7.40 0.50 22.79
CA LEU A 44 7.12 -0.93 22.64
C LEU A 44 8.10 -1.76 23.49
N THR A 45 7.61 -2.44 24.53
CA THR A 45 8.41 -3.40 25.32
C THR A 45 8.06 -4.83 24.90
N LYS A 46 8.81 -5.38 23.95
CA LYS A 46 8.57 -6.67 23.24
C LYS A 46 7.20 -6.75 22.54
N PRO A 47 7.10 -7.38 21.36
CA PRO A 47 5.82 -7.53 20.68
C PRO A 47 4.97 -8.56 21.43
N GLU A 48 4.07 -8.11 22.30
CA GLU A 48 2.92 -8.93 22.68
C GLU A 48 2.06 -9.14 21.41
N ARG A 49 2.14 -10.35 20.87
CA ARG A 49 1.31 -10.79 19.75
C ARG A 49 -0.02 -11.31 20.29
N ASP A 50 -1.05 -11.22 19.46
CA ASP A 50 -2.34 -11.89 19.64
C ASP A 50 -3.24 -11.40 20.77
N GLN A 51 -3.07 -10.16 21.25
CA GLN A 51 -4.14 -9.52 22.02
C GLN A 51 -5.22 -9.00 21.06
N ARG A 52 -6.48 -9.41 21.29
CA ARG A 52 -7.64 -8.77 20.66
C ARG A 52 -7.80 -7.41 21.35
N PRO A 53 -7.61 -6.28 20.64
CA PRO A 53 -7.63 -5.00 21.31
C PRO A 53 -9.07 -4.64 21.72
N GLY A 54 -9.30 -4.60 23.04
CA GLY A 54 -10.40 -3.86 23.65
C GLY A 54 -10.01 -2.38 23.63
N GLY A 55 -10.28 -1.69 22.52
CA GLY A 55 -9.86 -0.31 22.29
C GLY A 55 -11.05 0.63 22.06
N THR A 56 -10.97 1.83 22.61
CA THR A 56 -11.93 2.93 22.42
C THR A 56 -11.66 3.79 21.17
N TYR A 57 -10.59 3.50 20.40
CA TYR A 57 -10.21 4.26 19.22
C TYR A 57 -10.68 3.61 17.91
N ALA A 58 -10.86 4.46 16.90
CA ALA A 58 -10.89 4.10 15.49
C ALA A 58 -9.81 3.07 15.13
N ARG A 59 -10.17 2.00 14.39
CA ARG A 59 -9.20 1.00 13.93
C ARG A 59 -8.25 1.65 12.92
N LEU A 60 -6.95 1.44 13.05
CA LEU A 60 -5.94 1.79 12.05
C LEU A 60 -5.61 0.56 11.21
N MET A 61 -5.31 0.80 9.95
CA MET A 61 -4.83 -0.21 9.00
C MET A 61 -3.55 0.33 8.35
N ALA A 62 -2.56 -0.55 8.16
CA ALA A 62 -1.32 -0.23 7.49
C ALA A 62 -0.83 -1.40 6.63
N PHE A 63 -0.22 -1.09 5.49
CA PHE A 63 0.56 -2.04 4.71
C PHE A 63 2.05 -1.82 4.94
N SER A 64 2.79 -2.88 5.22
CA SER A 64 4.22 -2.80 5.52
C SER A 64 5.08 -3.36 4.40
N ARG A 65 6.19 -2.68 4.09
CA ARG A 65 7.26 -3.22 3.26
C ARG A 65 8.23 -4.00 4.15
N ASN A 66 8.31 -5.30 3.93
CA ASN A 66 9.23 -6.19 4.62
C ASN A 66 10.35 -6.56 3.65
N ASP A 67 11.49 -5.86 3.70
CA ASP A 67 12.57 -6.08 2.73
C ASP A 67 13.40 -7.36 2.99
N PRO A 68 13.76 -7.73 4.23
CA PRO A 68 14.52 -8.96 4.47
C PRO A 68 13.77 -10.21 4.01
N LEU A 69 14.48 -11.14 3.36
CA LEU A 69 13.88 -12.38 2.86
C LEU A 69 13.12 -13.19 3.93
N PRO A 70 13.66 -13.41 5.15
CA PRO A 70 12.94 -14.15 6.19
C PRO A 70 11.60 -13.50 6.58
N ASP A 71 11.54 -12.17 6.51
CA ASP A 71 10.33 -11.42 6.82
C ASP A 71 9.28 -11.55 5.71
N GLN A 72 9.69 -11.66 4.45
CA GLN A 72 8.79 -11.92 3.33
C GLN A 72 8.26 -13.35 3.34
N GLU A 73 9.13 -14.32 3.62
CA GLU A 73 8.77 -15.74 3.72
C GLU A 73 7.68 -15.97 4.78
N ARG A 74 7.76 -15.26 5.91
CA ARG A 74 6.74 -15.30 6.98
C ARG A 74 5.33 -14.95 6.49
N PHE A 75 5.21 -14.11 5.46
CA PHE A 75 3.93 -13.74 4.84
C PHE A 75 3.71 -14.39 3.47
N GLY A 76 4.49 -15.42 3.12
CA GLY A 76 4.38 -16.11 1.83
C GLY A 76 4.61 -15.16 0.64
N PHE A 77 5.57 -14.24 0.77
CA PHE A 77 5.89 -13.21 -0.23
C PHE A 77 4.72 -12.29 -0.58
N LYS A 78 3.81 -12.06 0.38
CA LYS A 78 2.70 -11.09 0.28
C LYS A 78 2.99 -9.86 1.13
N LEU A 79 2.36 -8.75 0.75
CA LEU A 79 2.42 -7.51 1.51
C LEU A 79 1.77 -7.71 2.88
N ALA A 80 2.47 -7.36 3.95
CA ALA A 80 1.95 -7.53 5.31
C ALA A 80 0.90 -6.45 5.61
N LEU A 81 -0.24 -6.88 6.13
CA LEU A 81 -1.38 -6.05 6.51
C LEU A 81 -1.47 -6.04 8.05
N SER A 82 -1.37 -4.85 8.63
CA SER A 82 -1.33 -4.65 10.07
C SER A 82 -2.51 -3.80 10.55
N PHE A 83 -3.04 -4.14 11.72
CA PHE A 83 -4.14 -3.43 12.36
C PHE A 83 -3.88 -3.12 13.83
N THR A 84 -4.37 -1.99 14.29
CA THR A 84 -4.39 -1.62 15.71
C THR A 84 -5.68 -0.85 16.03
N SER A 85 -6.19 -0.94 17.26
CA SER A 85 -7.26 -0.06 17.76
C SER A 85 -6.92 0.59 19.10
N ASP A 86 -5.64 0.55 19.47
CA ASP A 86 -5.09 1.12 20.70
C ASP A 86 -3.93 2.09 20.42
N LEU A 87 -3.99 2.73 19.24
CA LEU A 87 -2.98 3.68 18.74
C LEU A 87 -1.58 3.06 18.65
N GLY A 88 -1.50 1.78 18.30
CA GLY A 88 -0.24 1.09 18.02
C GLY A 88 0.47 0.53 19.25
N LYS A 89 -0.24 0.33 20.37
CA LYS A 89 0.29 -0.42 21.52
C LYS A 89 0.33 -1.92 21.22
N SER A 90 -0.73 -2.43 20.58
CA SER A 90 -0.79 -3.79 20.05
C SER A 90 -1.11 -3.78 18.56
N TRP A 91 -0.63 -4.81 17.86
CA TRP A 91 -0.84 -4.99 16.43
C TRP A 91 -1.25 -6.42 16.10
N GLN A 92 -2.28 -6.56 15.27
CA GLN A 92 -2.59 -7.80 14.55
C GLN A 92 -1.98 -7.71 13.17
N VAL A 93 -1.30 -8.76 12.72
CA VAL A 93 -0.61 -8.77 11.42
C VAL A 93 -0.96 -10.04 10.67
N GLU A 94 -1.36 -9.88 9.41
CA GLU A 94 -1.69 -10.97 8.50
C GLU A 94 -1.11 -10.73 7.10
N ALA A 95 -1.08 -11.79 6.29
CA ALA A 95 -0.70 -11.68 4.89
C ALA A 95 -1.88 -11.16 4.07
N SER A 96 -1.68 -10.12 3.27
CA SER A 96 -2.71 -9.65 2.33
C SER A 96 -2.79 -10.55 1.09
N GLU A 97 -3.68 -10.22 0.15
CA GLU A 97 -3.71 -10.86 -1.16
C GLU A 97 -2.74 -10.26 -2.18
N PHE A 98 -2.04 -9.18 -1.82
CA PHE A 98 -1.15 -8.47 -2.73
C PHE A 98 0.30 -8.95 -2.62
N PRO A 99 1.04 -8.96 -3.74
CA PRO A 99 2.47 -9.29 -3.75
C PRO A 99 3.28 -8.39 -2.80
N ALA A 100 4.29 -8.96 -2.15
CA ALA A 100 5.26 -8.19 -1.39
C ALA A 100 6.02 -7.23 -2.33
N VAL A 101 6.45 -6.11 -1.76
CA VAL A 101 7.27 -5.11 -2.42
C VAL A 101 8.66 -5.09 -1.78
N THR A 102 9.66 -4.63 -2.52
CA THR A 102 11.06 -4.58 -2.05
C THR A 102 11.60 -3.15 -2.05
N SER A 103 12.84 -2.97 -1.59
CA SER A 103 13.59 -1.74 -1.78
C SER A 103 13.46 -1.19 -3.21
N GLY A 104 13.29 0.13 -3.32
CA GLY A 104 12.89 0.82 -4.55
C GLY A 104 11.37 0.86 -4.81
N GLN A 105 10.55 0.27 -3.94
CA GLN A 105 9.09 0.37 -3.96
C GLN A 105 8.55 0.85 -2.61
N ARG A 106 7.51 1.68 -2.65
CA ARG A 106 6.68 2.05 -1.50
C ARG A 106 5.22 2.18 -1.97
N PRO A 107 4.30 1.32 -1.50
CA PRO A 107 2.88 1.46 -1.76
C PRO A 107 2.29 2.70 -1.08
N VAL A 108 1.08 3.08 -1.48
CA VAL A 108 0.29 4.13 -0.81
C VAL A 108 -1.14 3.67 -0.64
N MET A 109 -1.72 4.00 0.51
CA MET A 109 -3.11 3.72 0.87
C MET A 109 -3.81 4.99 1.36
N LEU A 110 -5.06 5.18 0.93
CA LEU A 110 -5.88 6.35 1.23
C LEU A 110 -7.35 5.93 1.39
N ARG A 111 -8.04 6.46 2.40
CA ARG A 111 -9.50 6.48 2.43
C ARG A 111 -10.01 7.57 1.49
N LEU A 112 -10.73 7.18 0.46
CA LEU A 112 -11.38 8.10 -0.47
C LEU A 112 -12.56 8.80 0.21
N LYS A 113 -12.87 10.02 -0.22
CA LYS A 113 -14.00 10.83 0.28
C LYS A 113 -15.35 10.13 0.05
N GLU A 114 -15.43 9.30 -0.98
CA GLU A 114 -16.58 8.46 -1.30
C GLU A 114 -16.79 7.34 -0.28
N GLY A 115 -15.82 7.07 0.60
CA GLY A 115 -15.86 6.01 1.62
C GLY A 115 -14.83 4.89 1.43
N PRO A 116 -14.67 4.29 0.24
CA PRO A 116 -13.77 3.16 0.01
C PRO A 116 -12.30 3.43 0.32
N ILE A 117 -11.55 2.35 0.54
CA ILE A 117 -10.10 2.40 0.69
C ILE A 117 -9.45 2.11 -0.65
N LEU A 118 -8.56 3.00 -1.08
CA LEU A 118 -7.67 2.80 -2.22
C LEU A 118 -6.30 2.32 -1.73
N LEU A 119 -5.77 1.28 -2.37
CA LEU A 119 -4.36 0.89 -2.32
C LEU A 119 -3.77 1.06 -3.72
N CYS A 120 -2.63 1.73 -3.83
CA CYS A 120 -1.77 1.66 -5.01
C CYS A 120 -0.48 0.92 -4.65
N SER A 121 -0.14 -0.12 -5.40
CA SER A 121 1.01 -0.98 -5.15
C SER A 121 1.54 -1.55 -6.48
N PHE A 122 2.45 -2.52 -6.41
CA PHE A 122 3.12 -3.11 -7.57
C PHE A 122 2.81 -4.59 -7.66
N THR A 123 2.62 -5.11 -8.88
CA THR A 123 2.33 -6.54 -9.12
C THR A 123 3.50 -7.46 -8.76
N ASP A 124 4.70 -6.92 -8.64
CA ASP A 124 5.93 -7.70 -8.50
C ASP A 124 6.96 -6.95 -7.66
N GLN A 125 7.86 -7.71 -7.05
CA GLN A 125 9.01 -7.17 -6.34
C GLN A 125 9.99 -6.50 -7.30
N GLY A 126 10.35 -5.25 -7.00
CA GLY A 126 11.26 -4.45 -7.81
C GLY A 126 12.65 -5.06 -7.97
N LEU A 127 13.14 -5.84 -6.99
CA LEU A 127 14.41 -6.58 -7.06
C LEU A 127 14.34 -7.80 -7.99
N ASN A 128 13.15 -8.37 -8.19
CA ASN A 128 12.92 -9.57 -8.99
C ASN A 128 12.20 -9.26 -10.32
N TRP A 129 12.28 -8.03 -10.81
CA TRP A 129 11.56 -7.56 -12.00
C TRP A 129 11.79 -8.41 -13.27
N LYS A 130 12.99 -8.98 -13.43
CA LYS A 130 13.31 -9.88 -14.55
C LYS A 130 12.53 -11.21 -14.51
N LYS A 131 12.05 -11.61 -13.32
CA LYS A 131 11.26 -12.81 -13.04
C LYS A 131 9.80 -12.48 -12.67
N ARG A 132 9.31 -11.31 -13.10
CA ARG A 132 7.95 -10.85 -12.82
C ARG A 132 6.89 -11.87 -13.26
N GLN A 133 5.88 -12.04 -12.43
CA GLN A 133 4.72 -12.90 -12.64
C GLN A 133 3.48 -12.08 -13.03
N GLY A 134 3.41 -10.82 -12.59
CA GLY A 134 2.26 -9.96 -12.83
C GLY A 134 1.02 -10.36 -12.03
N LEU A 135 -0.08 -9.64 -12.26
CA LEU A 135 -1.40 -9.99 -11.75
C LEU A 135 -2.40 -10.06 -12.89
N ASP A 136 -3.51 -10.76 -12.66
CA ASP A 136 -4.62 -10.82 -13.60
C ASP A 136 -5.58 -9.65 -13.34
N PHE A 137 -5.94 -8.94 -14.41
CA PHE A 137 -6.82 -7.77 -14.41
C PHE A 137 -7.99 -8.00 -15.35
N LYS A 138 -9.14 -7.40 -15.05
CA LYS A 138 -10.30 -7.40 -15.94
C LYS A 138 -10.22 -6.22 -16.92
N ALA A 139 -10.41 -6.51 -18.19
CA ALA A 139 -10.61 -5.51 -19.23
C ALA A 139 -12.08 -5.08 -19.30
N ALA A 140 -12.34 -3.97 -20.02
CA ALA A 140 -13.68 -3.40 -20.15
C ALA A 140 -14.67 -4.33 -20.89
N ASP A 141 -14.18 -5.23 -21.74
CA ASP A 141 -14.97 -6.25 -22.44
C ASP A 141 -15.24 -7.50 -21.58
N GLY A 142 -14.80 -7.50 -20.31
CA GLY A 142 -14.95 -8.62 -19.38
C GLY A 142 -13.88 -9.70 -19.50
N SER A 143 -12.97 -9.61 -20.48
CA SER A 143 -11.84 -10.51 -20.59
C SER A 143 -10.81 -10.27 -19.48
N THR A 144 -9.99 -11.27 -19.21
CA THR A 144 -8.87 -11.17 -18.26
C THR A 144 -7.57 -11.03 -19.03
N PHE A 145 -6.70 -10.14 -18.59
CA PHE A 145 -5.34 -10.02 -19.11
C PHE A 145 -4.32 -9.97 -17.98
N LYS A 146 -3.09 -10.38 -18.29
CA LYS A 146 -1.97 -10.31 -17.36
C LYS A 146 -1.28 -8.96 -17.47
N GLY A 147 -1.21 -8.24 -16.36
CA GLY A 147 -0.59 -6.93 -16.24
C GLY A 147 0.60 -6.92 -15.29
N TYR A 148 1.51 -5.97 -15.49
CA TYR A 148 2.75 -5.85 -14.72
C TYR A 148 2.99 -4.40 -14.29
N GLY A 149 3.50 -4.19 -13.08
CA GLY A 149 3.88 -2.89 -12.53
C GLY A 149 2.82 -2.28 -11.61
N LEU A 150 2.73 -0.96 -11.63
CA LEU A 150 1.84 -0.16 -10.79
C LEU A 150 0.36 -0.49 -11.04
N PHE A 151 -0.37 -0.82 -9.97
CA PHE A 151 -1.81 -1.05 -9.98
C PHE A 151 -2.51 -0.29 -8.84
N ALA A 152 -3.81 -0.10 -9.00
CA ALA A 152 -4.73 0.35 -7.97
C ALA A 152 -5.73 -0.76 -7.61
N ALA A 153 -6.03 -0.91 -6.32
CA ALA A 153 -7.07 -1.77 -5.81
C ALA A 153 -7.99 -1.00 -4.86
N VAL A 154 -9.29 -1.32 -4.88
CA VAL A 154 -10.29 -0.65 -4.04
C VAL A 154 -11.04 -1.65 -3.19
N SER A 155 -11.13 -1.35 -1.89
CA SER A 155 -11.94 -2.07 -0.92
C SER A 155 -13.13 -1.25 -0.46
N PHE A 156 -14.31 -1.88 -0.45
CA PHE A 156 -15.58 -1.28 -0.01
C PHE A 156 -16.02 -1.78 1.38
N ASP A 157 -15.25 -2.70 1.98
CA ASP A 157 -15.61 -3.44 3.19
C ASP A 157 -14.51 -3.37 4.26
N GLU A 158 -13.88 -2.20 4.35
CA GLU A 158 -12.85 -1.90 5.36
C GLU A 158 -11.60 -2.81 5.23
N GLY A 159 -11.19 -3.07 3.98
CA GLY A 159 -9.96 -3.79 3.62
C GLY A 159 -10.07 -5.31 3.65
N LYS A 160 -11.27 -5.88 3.85
CA LYS A 160 -11.48 -7.34 3.87
C LYS A 160 -11.37 -7.94 2.47
N THR A 161 -11.94 -7.28 1.46
CA THR A 161 -11.88 -7.69 0.06
C THR A 161 -11.51 -6.52 -0.86
N TRP A 162 -10.91 -6.83 -2.00
CA TRP A 162 -10.49 -5.84 -3.00
C TRP A 162 -11.03 -6.22 -4.40
N PRO A 163 -12.35 -6.05 -4.62
CA PRO A 163 -13.02 -6.53 -5.83
C PRO A 163 -12.67 -5.72 -7.09
N VAL A 164 -12.21 -4.48 -6.93
CA VAL A 164 -11.79 -3.63 -8.05
C VAL A 164 -10.27 -3.59 -8.08
N ARG A 165 -9.68 -4.00 -9.20
CA ARG A 165 -8.24 -3.95 -9.46
C ARG A 165 -8.01 -3.45 -10.87
N ARG A 166 -7.17 -2.43 -11.01
CA ARG A 166 -6.88 -1.80 -12.29
C ARG A 166 -5.39 -1.54 -12.43
N LEU A 167 -4.81 -1.99 -13.53
CA LEU A 167 -3.44 -1.64 -13.89
C LEU A 167 -3.39 -0.14 -14.24
N ILE A 168 -2.41 0.60 -13.73
CA ILE A 168 -2.31 2.05 -13.97
C ILE A 168 -1.52 2.29 -15.26
N THR A 169 -2.23 2.25 -16.38
CA THR A 169 -1.71 2.63 -17.70
C THR A 169 -2.64 3.69 -18.30
N PRO A 170 -2.12 4.73 -18.97
CA PRO A 170 -2.94 5.76 -19.60
C PRO A 170 -3.55 5.32 -20.94
N GLY A 171 -3.33 4.06 -21.35
CA GLY A 171 -3.63 3.58 -22.69
C GLY A 171 -2.73 4.18 -23.77
N GLY A 172 -3.09 3.93 -25.04
CA GLY A 172 -2.34 4.37 -26.21
C GLY A 172 -1.21 3.41 -26.64
N PRO A 173 -0.44 3.78 -27.68
CA PRO A 173 0.65 2.96 -28.18
C PRO A 173 1.76 2.83 -27.13
N ALA A 174 2.47 1.70 -27.20
CA ALA A 174 3.61 1.46 -26.32
C ALA A 174 4.69 2.54 -26.52
N ARG A 175 5.26 3.01 -25.41
CA ARG A 175 6.29 4.06 -25.43
C ARG A 175 7.22 3.93 -24.23
N ASP A 176 8.45 4.37 -24.43
CA ASP A 176 9.42 4.41 -23.35
C ASP A 176 9.19 5.65 -22.47
N VAL A 177 9.10 5.42 -21.17
CA VAL A 177 8.84 6.44 -20.15
C VAL A 177 9.90 6.35 -19.05
N PRO A 178 10.39 7.48 -18.52
CA PRO A 178 11.35 7.46 -17.41
C PRO A 178 10.83 6.73 -16.18
N GLY A 179 11.62 5.80 -15.65
CA GLY A 179 11.40 5.17 -14.35
C GLY A 179 12.17 5.86 -13.21
N THR A 180 12.02 5.31 -12.00
CA THR A 180 12.67 5.78 -10.76
C THR A 180 14.16 5.41 -10.68
N ASP A 181 14.96 6.22 -9.96
CA ASP A 181 16.32 5.91 -9.44
C ASP A 181 17.28 5.25 -10.44
N GLY A 182 17.57 5.91 -11.57
CA GLY A 182 18.56 5.40 -12.52
C GLY A 182 18.17 4.08 -13.20
N ARG A 183 16.95 3.55 -12.98
CA ARG A 183 16.41 2.36 -13.67
C ARG A 183 16.15 2.58 -15.15
N GLY A 184 16.45 3.77 -15.66
CA GLY A 184 16.33 4.12 -17.07
C GLY A 184 14.87 4.27 -17.51
N LEU A 185 14.61 3.87 -18.74
CA LEU A 185 13.27 3.88 -19.32
C LEU A 185 12.59 2.53 -19.05
N PHE A 186 11.29 2.56 -18.81
CA PHE A 186 10.44 1.38 -18.91
C PHE A 186 9.49 1.53 -20.09
N ASN A 187 9.17 0.41 -20.73
CA ASN A 187 8.22 0.41 -21.83
C ASN A 187 6.80 0.40 -21.27
N LEU A 188 6.16 1.57 -21.23
CA LEU A 188 4.76 1.72 -20.86
C LEU A 188 3.89 1.17 -22.00
N SER A 189 2.98 0.25 -21.69
CA SER A 189 2.10 -0.38 -22.68
C SER A 189 0.75 -0.72 -22.04
N PRO A 190 -0.25 -1.23 -22.80
CA PRO A 190 -1.53 -1.65 -22.23
C PRO A 190 -1.40 -2.68 -21.09
N THR A 191 -0.33 -3.47 -21.04
CA THR A 191 -0.09 -4.51 -20.04
C THR A 191 1.12 -4.23 -19.14
N MET A 192 1.83 -3.11 -19.34
CA MET A 192 3.04 -2.76 -18.61
C MET A 192 2.91 -1.35 -18.03
N ALA A 193 2.81 -1.25 -16.71
CA ALA A 193 2.84 -0.02 -15.93
C ALA A 193 4.21 0.19 -15.26
N GLU A 194 4.36 1.29 -14.54
CA GLU A 194 5.62 1.63 -13.88
C GLU A 194 6.05 0.52 -12.89
N PRO A 195 7.28 -0.02 -13.00
CA PRO A 195 7.69 -1.22 -12.26
C PRO A 195 7.98 -0.97 -10.78
N GLY A 196 8.24 0.28 -10.42
CA GLY A 196 8.66 0.64 -9.07
C GLY A 196 8.86 2.13 -8.90
N GLY A 197 8.82 2.55 -7.65
CA GLY A 197 8.89 3.92 -7.26
C GLY A 197 8.31 4.09 -5.87
N TYR A 198 8.54 5.26 -5.29
CA TYR A 198 7.99 5.61 -4.00
C TYR A 198 6.69 6.38 -4.22
N LEU A 199 5.57 5.78 -3.84
CA LEU A 199 4.26 6.36 -4.08
C LEU A 199 3.85 7.32 -2.96
N THR A 200 3.18 8.39 -3.35
CA THR A 200 2.38 9.24 -2.47
C THR A 200 1.12 9.67 -3.20
N ALA A 201 0.03 9.89 -2.47
CA ALA A 201 -1.25 10.23 -3.07
C ALA A 201 -2.07 11.18 -2.20
N THR A 202 -2.89 11.99 -2.86
CA THR A 202 -3.94 12.78 -2.23
C THR A 202 -5.19 12.80 -3.10
N GLN A 203 -6.36 13.01 -2.50
CA GLN A 203 -7.59 13.22 -3.26
C GLN A 203 -8.00 14.69 -3.21
N THR A 204 -8.02 15.34 -4.37
CA THR A 204 -8.41 16.73 -4.54
C THR A 204 -9.91 16.93 -4.32
N ARG A 205 -10.34 18.20 -4.20
CA ARG A 205 -11.75 18.55 -3.88
C ARG A 205 -12.74 18.11 -4.94
N ASP A 206 -12.29 18.00 -6.18
CA ASP A 206 -13.04 17.50 -7.34
C ASP A 206 -13.10 15.95 -7.41
N GLY A 207 -12.64 15.25 -6.38
CA GLY A 207 -12.67 13.78 -6.30
C GLY A 207 -11.56 13.09 -7.08
N ARG A 208 -10.68 13.83 -7.77
CA ARG A 208 -9.53 13.24 -8.47
C ARG A 208 -8.45 12.80 -7.48
N ILE A 209 -7.87 11.65 -7.75
CA ILE A 209 -6.73 11.08 -7.05
C ILE A 209 -5.48 11.55 -7.80
N GLN A 210 -4.63 12.27 -7.09
CA GLN A 210 -3.30 12.69 -7.54
C GLN A 210 -2.32 11.66 -6.99
N LEU A 211 -1.77 10.80 -7.85
CA LEU A 211 -0.78 9.79 -7.47
C LEU A 211 0.58 10.18 -8.06
N LEU A 212 1.57 10.35 -7.20
CA LEU A 212 2.96 10.60 -7.59
C LEU A 212 3.79 9.35 -7.29
N SER A 213 4.63 8.94 -8.24
CA SER A 213 5.77 8.06 -7.98
C SER A 213 7.03 8.92 -7.79
N SER A 214 8.21 8.29 -7.63
CA SER A 214 9.46 9.05 -7.59
C SER A 214 9.77 9.77 -8.91
N ARG A 215 9.05 9.47 -10.01
CA ARG A 215 9.32 10.05 -11.33
C ARG A 215 8.08 10.55 -12.08
N ASN A 216 6.95 9.90 -11.92
CA ASN A 216 5.77 10.10 -12.76
C ASN A 216 4.56 10.59 -11.94
N HIS A 217 3.62 11.24 -12.63
CA HIS A 217 2.38 11.75 -12.06
C HIS A 217 1.18 11.15 -12.81
N TYR A 218 0.25 10.59 -12.05
CA TYR A 218 -0.97 9.97 -12.54
C TYR A 218 -2.19 10.66 -11.91
N VAL A 219 -3.23 10.85 -12.72
CA VAL A 219 -4.50 11.43 -12.28
C VAL A 219 -5.64 10.54 -12.72
N PHE A 220 -6.46 10.10 -11.78
CA PHE A 220 -7.65 9.27 -12.02
C PHE A 220 -8.70 9.53 -10.94
N ASN A 221 -9.82 8.82 -10.95
CA ASN A 221 -10.85 8.90 -9.91
C ASN A 221 -11.48 7.52 -9.69
N LEU A 222 -12.37 7.40 -8.69
CA LEU A 222 -13.03 6.15 -8.39
C LEU A 222 -13.88 5.61 -9.55
N ALA A 223 -14.48 6.49 -10.36
CA ALA A 223 -15.25 6.08 -11.53
C ALA A 223 -14.38 5.44 -12.61
N TRP A 224 -13.16 5.93 -12.81
CA TRP A 224 -12.18 5.32 -13.72
C TRP A 224 -11.64 3.99 -13.19
N LEU A 225 -11.62 3.78 -11.87
CA LEU A 225 -11.14 2.50 -11.32
C LEU A 225 -12.14 1.36 -11.51
N LYS A 226 -13.44 1.68 -11.52
CA LYS A 226 -14.54 0.74 -11.77
C LYS A 226 -14.67 0.38 -13.24
#